data_AF-A0A101JQZ6-F1
#
_entry.id   AF-A0A101JQZ6-F1
#
_cell.length_a   1.000
_cell.length_b   1.000
_cell.length_c   1.000
_cell.angle_alpha   90.00
_cell.angle_beta   90.00
_cell.angle_gamma   90.00
#
_symmetry.space_group_name_H-M   'P 1'
#
loop_
_entity.id
_entity.type
_entity.pdbx_description
1 polymer ?
#
loop_
_entity_poly.entity_id
_entity_poly.type
_entity_poly.pdbx_seq_one_letter_code
_entity_poly.pdbx_strand_id
1 'polypeptide(L)'
;MSGEHAALVRGEAIPKERVDAFLEIVPLRDRKTQPEALARAERQRRRWATQVVVTDELARRACAERGLQPSVHGSAAPSRGADSVDMRLRRVGATSHDVTADKTLPVAALPAERTVADLGSIVAAALAHSPAARLLLTELEAEQDVPETAVRDYYDRNRDRFLTPDALRRGVDPFGATAAPADFLPYEQAREGIAHELRQALGRRAFFGWLDQARTGVEYAPGHEHPGDPSHPDHEHRH
;
A
#
# COMPACT_ATOMS: atom_id res chain seq x y z
N MET A 1 1.12 31.30 -23.10
CA MET A 1 -0.05 30.72 -22.40
C MET A 1 0.34 29.40 -21.70
N SER A 2 1.45 29.35 -20.95
CA SER A 2 2.06 28.10 -20.48
C SER A 2 2.00 27.92 -18.95
N GLY A 3 0.96 28.47 -18.28
CA GLY A 3 0.97 28.66 -16.83
C GLY A 3 -0.01 27.83 -16.00
N GLU A 4 -1.02 27.18 -16.60
CA GLU A 4 -2.23 26.75 -15.86
C GLU A 4 -2.32 25.24 -15.56
N HIS A 5 -1.41 24.42 -16.08
CA HIS A 5 -1.44 22.98 -15.87
C HIS A 5 -0.31 22.49 -14.95
N ALA A 6 -0.59 21.46 -14.17
CA ALA A 6 0.36 20.75 -13.32
C ALA A 6 1.02 19.58 -14.06
N ALA A 7 0.28 18.93 -14.95
CA ALA A 7 0.76 17.82 -15.78
C ALA A 7 -0.08 17.69 -17.07
N LEU A 8 0.43 16.97 -18.05
CA LEU A 8 -0.28 16.52 -19.25
C LEU A 8 -0.34 14.99 -19.23
N VAL A 9 -1.53 14.42 -19.43
CA VAL A 9 -1.75 12.99 -19.57
C VAL A 9 -2.28 12.73 -20.96
N ARG A 10 -1.46 12.09 -21.83
CA ARG A 10 -1.79 11.87 -23.25
C ARG A 10 -2.26 13.15 -23.97
N GLY A 11 -1.60 14.28 -23.71
CA GLY A 11 -1.91 15.58 -24.30
C GLY A 11 -3.06 16.37 -23.64
N GLU A 12 -3.75 15.80 -22.65
CA GLU A 12 -4.79 16.51 -21.90
C GLU A 12 -4.24 17.09 -20.59
N ALA A 13 -4.55 18.36 -20.35
CA ALA A 13 -4.04 19.11 -19.20
C ALA A 13 -4.76 18.77 -17.89
N ILE A 14 -3.98 18.47 -16.86
CA ILE A 14 -4.43 18.49 -15.47
C ILE A 14 -4.22 19.91 -14.93
N PRO A 15 -5.29 20.65 -14.60
CA PRO A 15 -5.20 22.02 -14.11
C PRO A 15 -4.54 22.09 -12.72
N LYS A 16 -3.80 23.17 -12.45
CA LYS A 16 -3.19 23.42 -11.12
C LYS A 16 -4.24 23.55 -10.03
N GLU A 17 -5.41 24.09 -10.38
CA GLU A 17 -6.56 24.27 -9.50
C GLU A 17 -7.04 22.93 -8.93
N ARG A 18 -6.90 21.82 -9.66
CA ARG A 18 -7.24 20.48 -9.16
C ARG A 18 -6.23 20.01 -8.10
N VAL A 19 -4.96 20.37 -8.24
CA VAL A 19 -3.93 20.10 -7.22
C VAL A 19 -4.19 20.95 -5.98
N ASP A 20 -4.47 22.23 -6.15
CA ASP A 20 -4.78 23.12 -5.03
C ASP A 20 -6.05 22.68 -4.28
N ALA A 21 -7.11 22.30 -4.99
CA ALA A 21 -8.32 21.74 -4.39
C ALA A 21 -8.04 20.46 -3.59
N PHE A 22 -7.13 19.60 -4.05
CA PHE A 22 -6.72 18.41 -3.31
C PHE A 22 -5.92 18.78 -2.05
N LEU A 23 -5.05 19.80 -2.13
CA LEU A 23 -4.31 20.30 -0.98
C LEU A 23 -5.24 20.88 0.09
N GLU A 24 -6.38 21.46 -0.25
CA GLU A 24 -7.36 21.91 0.76
C GLU A 24 -7.97 20.72 1.55
N ILE A 25 -8.12 19.56 0.91
CA ILE A 25 -8.67 18.35 1.53
C ILE A 25 -7.66 17.68 2.48
N VAL A 26 -6.36 17.71 2.14
CA VAL A 26 -5.31 17.02 2.90
C VAL A 26 -4.36 18.03 3.57
N PRO A 27 -4.71 18.59 4.74
CA PRO A 27 -3.91 19.64 5.39
C PRO A 27 -2.52 19.14 5.82
N LEU A 28 -1.57 20.08 5.91
CA LEU A 28 -0.22 19.82 6.45
C LEU A 28 -0.31 19.24 7.87
N ARG A 29 0.32 18.07 8.09
CA ARG A 29 0.35 17.42 9.41
C ARG A 29 1.28 18.13 10.41
N ASP A 30 2.35 18.76 9.95
CA ASP A 30 3.32 19.44 10.81
C ASP A 30 3.67 20.85 10.33
N ARG A 31 3.58 21.82 11.23
CA ARG A 31 4.09 23.19 11.01
C ARG A 31 5.56 23.23 11.43
N LYS A 32 6.48 23.19 10.46
CA LYS A 32 7.87 23.60 10.73
C LYS A 32 7.87 25.09 11.09
N THR A 33 8.72 25.52 12.01
CA THR A 33 8.75 26.92 12.48
C THR A 33 9.69 27.82 11.67
N GLN A 34 10.60 27.24 10.88
CA GLN A 34 11.55 27.99 10.05
C GLN A 34 10.99 28.28 8.64
N PRO A 35 11.06 29.53 8.14
CA PRO A 35 10.50 29.92 6.83
C PRO A 35 11.00 29.10 5.63
N GLU A 36 12.30 28.82 5.54
CA GLU A 36 12.87 28.05 4.42
C GLU A 36 12.45 26.58 4.48
N ALA A 37 12.39 26.02 5.68
CA ALA A 37 11.93 24.66 5.90
C ALA A 37 10.44 24.50 5.59
N LEU A 38 9.63 25.54 5.86
CA LEU A 38 8.23 25.62 5.45
C LEU A 38 8.10 25.70 3.93
N ALA A 39 8.81 26.61 3.27
CA ALA A 39 8.76 26.75 1.82
C ALA A 39 9.18 25.46 1.09
N ARG A 40 10.19 24.74 1.62
CA ARG A 40 10.58 23.41 1.11
C ARG A 40 9.47 22.38 1.32
N ALA A 41 8.89 22.31 2.51
CA ALA A 41 7.81 21.37 2.82
C ALA A 41 6.58 21.62 1.93
N GLU A 42 6.26 22.87 1.64
CA GLU A 42 5.16 23.25 0.74
C GLU A 42 5.43 22.82 -0.71
N ARG A 43 6.65 23.01 -1.23
CA ARG A 43 7.02 22.52 -2.57
C ARG A 43 6.92 21.00 -2.66
N GLN A 44 7.46 20.30 -1.67
CA GLN A 44 7.39 18.83 -1.62
C GLN A 44 5.96 18.32 -1.51
N ARG A 45 5.11 19.00 -0.72
CA ARG A 45 3.69 18.70 -0.63
C ARG A 45 2.95 18.96 -1.94
N ARG A 46 3.26 20.04 -2.67
CA ARG A 46 2.66 20.33 -3.98
C ARG A 46 3.02 19.26 -5.02
N ARG A 47 4.29 18.84 -5.06
CA ARG A 47 4.75 17.73 -5.90
C ARG A 47 4.03 16.43 -5.55
N TRP A 48 4.01 16.08 -4.27
CA TRP A 48 3.29 14.88 -3.78
C TRP A 48 1.80 14.89 -4.15
N ALA A 49 1.10 16.01 -3.92
CA ALA A 49 -0.30 16.16 -4.27
C ALA A 49 -0.53 16.02 -5.78
N THR A 50 0.38 16.55 -6.59
CA THR A 50 0.32 16.37 -8.04
C THR A 50 0.40 14.89 -8.41
N GLN A 51 1.29 14.13 -7.78
CA GLN A 51 1.39 12.69 -8.03
C GLN A 51 0.09 11.94 -7.66
N VAL A 52 -0.59 12.34 -6.58
CA VAL A 52 -1.88 11.75 -6.20
C VAL A 52 -2.96 12.09 -7.22
N VAL A 53 -3.06 13.35 -7.64
CA VAL A 53 -4.04 13.81 -8.63
C VAL A 53 -3.82 13.16 -10.00
N VAL A 54 -2.56 13.04 -10.44
CA VAL A 54 -2.19 12.33 -11.67
C VAL A 54 -2.59 10.85 -11.58
N THR A 55 -2.34 10.21 -10.43
CA THR A 55 -2.72 8.80 -10.23
C THR A 55 -4.24 8.61 -10.30
N ASP A 56 -5.02 9.52 -9.70
CA ASP A 56 -6.48 9.54 -9.82
C ASP A 56 -6.94 9.71 -11.28
N GLU A 57 -6.31 10.62 -12.03
CA GLU A 57 -6.63 10.85 -13.45
C GLU A 57 -6.32 9.62 -14.32
N LEU A 58 -5.15 9.02 -14.15
CA LEU A 58 -4.77 7.78 -14.85
C LEU A 58 -5.76 6.65 -14.53
N ALA A 59 -6.17 6.51 -13.27
CA ALA A 59 -7.14 5.49 -12.88
C ALA A 59 -8.52 5.73 -13.49
N ARG A 60 -9.01 6.99 -13.53
CA ARG A 60 -10.29 7.32 -14.18
C ARG A 60 -10.29 6.93 -15.66
N ARG A 61 -9.20 7.21 -16.37
CA ARG A 61 -9.06 6.84 -17.79
C ARG A 61 -9.01 5.34 -17.97
N ALA A 62 -8.21 4.63 -17.16
CA ALA A 62 -8.15 3.17 -17.22
C ALA A 62 -9.52 2.54 -16.93
N CYS A 63 -10.27 3.06 -15.96
CA CYS A 63 -11.64 2.63 -15.71
C CYS A 63 -12.55 2.89 -16.92
N ALA A 64 -12.49 4.08 -17.52
CA ALA A 64 -13.29 4.42 -18.70
C ALA A 64 -12.96 3.52 -19.92
N GLU A 65 -11.68 3.25 -20.17
CA GLU A 65 -11.20 2.34 -21.22
C GLU A 65 -11.72 0.91 -21.03
N ARG A 66 -11.85 0.48 -19.77
CA ARG A 66 -12.39 -0.83 -19.38
C ARG A 66 -13.92 -0.85 -19.26
N GLY A 67 -14.59 0.27 -19.52
CA GLY A 67 -16.04 0.40 -19.34
C GLY A 67 -16.51 0.34 -17.88
N LEU A 68 -15.60 0.48 -16.91
CA LEU A 68 -15.90 0.48 -15.48
C LEU A 68 -16.52 1.82 -15.09
N GLN A 69 -17.71 1.76 -14.50
CA GLN A 69 -18.36 2.93 -13.93
C GLN A 69 -18.25 2.86 -12.42
N PRO A 70 -17.86 3.96 -11.72
CA PRO A 70 -18.05 4.05 -10.30
C PRO A 70 -19.54 3.90 -10.04
N SER A 71 -19.94 2.77 -9.46
CA SER A 71 -21.32 2.56 -9.06
C SER A 71 -21.69 3.70 -8.12
N VAL A 72 -22.53 4.64 -8.59
CA VAL A 72 -23.04 5.79 -7.81
C VAL A 72 -23.81 5.30 -6.57
N HIS A 73 -24.14 4.01 -6.52
CA HIS A 73 -24.80 3.32 -5.42
C HIS A 73 -23.82 2.38 -4.71
N GLY A 74 -22.85 2.98 -4.01
CA GLY A 74 -21.80 2.26 -3.27
C GLY A 74 -21.50 2.86 -1.91
N SER A 75 -22.48 3.46 -1.23
CA SER A 75 -22.41 3.64 0.22
C SER A 75 -22.71 2.29 0.90
N ALA A 76 -21.85 1.31 0.66
CA ALA A 76 -21.63 0.28 1.66
C ALA A 76 -20.48 0.80 2.53
N ALA A 77 -20.85 1.46 3.63
CA ALA A 77 -20.03 1.32 4.83
C ALA A 77 -19.72 -0.18 4.98
N PRO A 78 -18.51 -0.59 5.38
CA PRO A 78 -18.25 -2.00 5.62
C PRO A 78 -19.31 -2.49 6.60
N SER A 79 -20.21 -3.34 6.11
CA SER A 79 -21.05 -4.13 6.97
C SER A 79 -20.09 -4.86 7.89
N ARG A 80 -20.15 -4.52 9.18
CA ARG A 80 -19.67 -5.40 10.23
C ARG A 80 -20.45 -6.71 10.07
N GLY A 81 -19.94 -7.59 9.21
CA GLY A 81 -20.22 -9.01 9.28
C GLY A 81 -19.56 -9.50 10.55
N ALA A 82 -20.33 -9.55 11.62
CA ALA A 82 -20.10 -10.53 12.66
C ALA A 82 -20.08 -11.90 11.97
N ASP A 83 -18.96 -12.61 12.14
CA ASP A 83 -18.66 -14.01 11.78
C ASP A 83 -17.41 -14.21 10.90
N SER A 84 -16.47 -13.25 10.88
CA SER A 84 -15.06 -13.58 10.62
C SER A 84 -14.34 -13.84 11.94
N VAL A 85 -13.85 -15.07 12.13
CA VAL A 85 -12.88 -15.40 13.17
C VAL A 85 -11.70 -14.44 13.03
N ASP A 86 -11.54 -13.55 14.01
CA ASP A 86 -10.53 -12.49 14.06
C ASP A 86 -9.14 -13.14 14.19
N MET A 87 -8.54 -13.52 13.06
CA MET A 87 -7.16 -13.99 12.99
C MET A 87 -6.20 -12.80 12.81
N ARG A 88 -6.41 -11.74 13.61
CA ARG A 88 -5.39 -10.72 13.84
C ARG A 88 -4.19 -11.39 14.50
N LEU A 89 -3.10 -11.46 13.76
CA LEU A 89 -1.74 -11.70 14.24
C LEU A 89 -1.48 -10.84 15.48
N ARG A 90 -1.70 -11.41 16.66
CA ARG A 90 -1.22 -10.86 17.91
C ARG A 90 0.29 -11.09 17.94
N ARG A 91 1.05 -10.04 17.62
CA ARG A 91 2.38 -9.87 18.18
C ARG A 91 2.22 -9.68 19.69
N VAL A 92 2.33 -10.74 20.47
CA VAL A 92 2.53 -10.62 21.92
C VAL A 92 4.03 -10.47 22.15
N GLY A 93 4.43 -9.23 22.44
CA GLY A 93 5.73 -8.97 23.06
C GLY A 93 5.74 -9.56 24.46
N ALA A 94 6.70 -10.42 24.74
CA ALA A 94 7.08 -10.77 26.09
C ALA A 94 8.28 -9.88 26.47
N THR A 95 8.09 -8.99 27.45
CA THR A 95 9.19 -8.31 28.14
C THR A 95 9.29 -8.85 29.55
N SER A 96 10.48 -9.35 29.91
CA SER A 96 11.12 -9.06 31.20
C SER A 96 12.54 -9.64 31.24
N HIS A 97 13.52 -8.71 31.29
CA HIS A 97 14.70 -8.63 32.18
C HIS A 97 15.48 -9.93 32.52
N ASP A 98 16.82 -10.04 32.44
CA ASP A 98 17.94 -9.12 32.23
C ASP A 98 19.28 -9.93 32.13
N VAL A 99 20.35 -9.28 31.63
CA VAL A 99 21.81 -9.54 31.85
C VAL A 99 22.64 -10.43 30.89
N THR A 100 23.28 -9.72 29.94
CA THR A 100 24.71 -9.73 29.47
C THR A 100 25.27 -10.63 28.35
N ALA A 101 26.01 -9.91 27.48
CA ALA A 101 27.23 -10.23 26.73
C ALA A 101 27.14 -10.85 25.31
N ASP A 102 27.19 -9.93 24.33
CA ASP A 102 28.13 -9.86 23.19
C ASP A 102 28.45 -11.13 22.37
N LYS A 103 27.88 -11.24 21.16
CA LYS A 103 28.63 -11.49 19.91
C LYS A 103 27.78 -11.18 18.66
N THR A 104 28.42 -10.57 17.68
CA THR A 104 27.87 -9.93 16.47
C THR A 104 27.74 -10.88 15.26
N LEU A 105 26.76 -10.56 14.38
CA LEU A 105 26.56 -10.88 12.93
C LEU A 105 25.70 -12.11 12.53
N PRO A 106 24.97 -12.05 11.39
CA PRO A 106 23.88 -11.13 11.09
C PRO A 106 22.59 -11.89 10.70
N VAL A 107 21.43 -11.52 11.25
CA VAL A 107 20.16 -11.92 10.64
C VAL A 107 20.03 -11.17 9.32
N ALA A 108 19.84 -11.90 8.22
CA ALA A 108 19.54 -11.35 6.91
C ALA A 108 18.34 -10.42 7.04
N ALA A 109 18.63 -9.13 7.17
CA ALA A 109 17.66 -8.07 7.18
C ALA A 109 16.93 -8.12 5.85
N LEU A 110 15.63 -8.38 5.91
CA LEU A 110 14.71 -8.04 4.83
C LEU A 110 15.05 -6.60 4.40
N PRO A 111 15.23 -6.33 3.09
CA PRO A 111 15.60 -4.99 2.64
C PRO A 111 14.57 -4.02 3.19
N ALA A 112 15.09 -2.97 3.82
CA ALA A 112 14.38 -1.98 4.58
C ALA A 112 13.04 -1.58 3.93
N GLU A 113 11.92 -1.93 4.58
CA GLU A 113 10.62 -1.27 4.40
C GLU A 113 10.65 0.17 4.95
N ARG A 114 11.73 0.91 4.68
CA ARG A 114 12.03 2.18 5.35
C ARG A 114 12.30 3.33 4.38
N THR A 115 11.60 3.36 3.24
CA THR A 115 11.75 4.45 2.25
C THR A 115 10.42 5.09 1.80
N VAL A 116 9.30 4.88 2.50
CA VAL A 116 7.98 5.39 2.08
C VAL A 116 7.16 6.04 3.21
N ALA A 117 7.63 5.95 4.46
CA ALA A 117 6.78 6.17 5.63
C ALA A 117 6.52 7.66 5.98
N ASP A 118 7.42 8.60 5.66
CA ASP A 118 7.24 9.99 6.13
C ASP A 118 6.47 10.91 5.16
N LEU A 119 6.13 10.42 3.96
CA LEU A 119 5.12 10.97 3.03
C LEU A 119 3.99 9.97 2.72
N GLY A 120 3.97 8.84 3.43
CA GLY A 120 2.94 7.80 3.43
C GLY A 120 2.43 7.40 2.06
N SER A 121 3.29 6.80 1.22
CA SER A 121 2.98 6.22 -0.10
C SER A 121 1.96 7.00 -0.95
N ILE A 122 2.41 7.67 -2.01
CA ILE A 122 1.52 8.29 -3.02
C ILE A 122 0.37 7.36 -3.42
N VAL A 123 0.64 6.04 -3.52
CA VAL A 123 -0.38 5.03 -3.83
C VAL A 123 -1.40 4.88 -2.70
N ALA A 124 -0.98 4.84 -1.45
CA ALA A 124 -1.91 4.79 -0.31
C ALA A 124 -2.81 6.04 -0.27
N ALA A 125 -2.23 7.22 -0.50
CA ALA A 125 -2.99 8.47 -0.59
C ALA A 125 -3.96 8.47 -1.78
N ALA A 126 -3.52 8.00 -2.96
CA ALA A 126 -4.40 7.83 -4.11
C ALA A 126 -5.56 6.88 -3.82
N LEU A 127 -5.31 5.72 -3.20
CA LEU A 127 -6.37 4.78 -2.82
C LEU A 127 -7.32 5.37 -1.76
N ALA A 128 -6.83 6.20 -0.84
CA ALA A 128 -7.68 6.87 0.14
C ALA A 128 -8.62 7.92 -0.48
N HIS A 129 -8.17 8.63 -1.52
CA HIS A 129 -8.86 9.81 -2.05
C HIS A 129 -9.42 9.65 -3.47
N SER A 130 -9.10 8.57 -4.18
CA SER A 130 -9.59 8.28 -5.52
C SER A 130 -10.52 7.06 -5.52
N PRO A 131 -11.83 7.26 -5.72
CA PRO A 131 -12.76 6.16 -5.99
C PRO A 131 -12.37 5.36 -7.25
N ALA A 132 -11.82 6.02 -8.28
CA ALA A 132 -11.40 5.36 -9.51
C ALA A 132 -10.20 4.44 -9.29
N ALA A 133 -9.20 4.87 -8.50
CA ALA A 133 -8.06 4.01 -8.16
C ALA A 133 -8.48 2.78 -7.37
N ARG A 134 -9.43 2.92 -6.44
CA ARG A 134 -10.01 1.77 -5.71
C ARG A 134 -10.78 0.84 -6.64
N LEU A 135 -11.61 1.39 -7.52
CA LEU A 135 -12.36 0.59 -8.50
C LEU A 135 -11.42 -0.22 -9.41
N LEU A 136 -10.37 0.42 -9.92
CA LEU A 136 -9.37 -0.24 -10.73
C LEU A 136 -8.62 -1.33 -9.95
N LEU A 137 -8.24 -1.08 -8.70
CA LEU A 137 -7.60 -2.09 -7.86
C LEU A 137 -8.52 -3.30 -7.65
N THR A 138 -9.80 -3.08 -7.36
CA THR A 138 -10.79 -4.17 -7.23
C THR A 138 -10.90 -5.00 -8.51
N GLU A 139 -10.92 -4.34 -9.68
CA GLU A 139 -10.95 -5.05 -10.96
C GLU A 139 -9.69 -5.88 -11.17
N LEU A 140 -8.51 -5.28 -10.96
CA LEU A 140 -7.24 -5.98 -11.09
C LEU A 140 -7.12 -7.15 -10.11
N GLU A 141 -7.65 -7.02 -8.89
CA GLU A 141 -7.75 -8.12 -7.93
C GLU A 141 -8.67 -9.24 -8.43
N ALA A 142 -9.82 -8.91 -9.04
CA ALA A 142 -10.76 -9.88 -9.60
C ALA A 142 -10.18 -10.65 -10.80
N GLU A 143 -9.28 -10.03 -11.57
CA GLU A 143 -8.55 -10.68 -12.66
C GLU A 143 -7.50 -11.69 -12.19
N GLN A 144 -7.12 -11.70 -10.91
CA GLN A 144 -6.09 -12.61 -10.42
C GLN A 144 -6.64 -14.00 -10.11
N ASP A 145 -6.13 -14.98 -10.86
CA ASP A 145 -6.31 -16.40 -10.54
C ASP A 145 -5.23 -16.88 -9.56
N VAL A 146 -5.67 -17.51 -8.47
CA VAL A 146 -4.78 -18.07 -7.44
C VAL A 146 -4.94 -19.58 -7.47
N PRO A 147 -3.95 -20.33 -7.99
CA PRO A 147 -4.05 -21.77 -8.05
C PRO A 147 -4.04 -22.37 -6.65
N GLU A 148 -4.81 -23.44 -6.46
CA GLU A 148 -4.91 -24.17 -5.19
C GLU A 148 -3.54 -24.57 -4.64
N THR A 149 -2.60 -24.92 -5.52
CA THR A 149 -1.22 -25.27 -5.15
C THR A 149 -0.50 -24.12 -4.46
N ALA A 150 -0.71 -22.87 -4.88
CA ALA A 150 -0.11 -21.71 -4.22
C ALA A 150 -0.73 -21.46 -2.83
N VAL A 151 -2.03 -21.71 -2.68
CA VAL A 151 -2.74 -21.62 -1.39
C VAL A 151 -2.19 -22.68 -0.42
N ARG A 152 -2.01 -23.92 -0.91
CA ARG A 152 -1.44 -25.03 -0.15
C ARG A 152 0.00 -24.74 0.26
N ASP A 153 0.84 -24.32 -0.68
CA ASP A 153 2.23 -23.95 -0.43
C ASP A 153 2.35 -22.82 0.59
N TYR A 154 1.45 -21.82 0.52
CA TYR A 154 1.42 -20.75 1.51
C TYR A 154 1.06 -21.27 2.90
N TYR A 155 0.04 -22.12 3.03
CA TYR A 155 -0.33 -22.73 4.30
C TYR A 155 0.84 -23.51 4.90
N ASP A 156 1.51 -24.35 4.11
CA ASP A 156 2.61 -25.21 4.57
C ASP A 156 3.88 -24.41 4.94
N ARG A 157 4.15 -23.29 4.25
CA ARG A 157 5.28 -22.40 4.57
C ARG A 157 5.02 -21.48 5.77
N ASN A 158 3.76 -21.22 6.09
CA ASN A 158 3.34 -20.29 7.14
C ASN A 158 2.54 -21.00 8.24
N ARG A 159 2.93 -22.24 8.58
CA ARG A 159 2.23 -23.05 9.60
C ARG A 159 2.15 -22.38 10.96
N ASP A 160 3.11 -21.52 11.28
CA ASP A 160 3.13 -20.66 12.46
C ASP A 160 1.89 -19.74 12.55
N ARG A 161 1.40 -19.25 11.42
CA ARG A 161 0.20 -18.40 11.34
C ARG A 161 -1.09 -19.17 11.58
N PHE A 162 -1.06 -20.49 11.46
CA PHE A 162 -2.24 -21.35 11.54
C PHE A 162 -2.29 -22.20 12.80
N LEU A 163 -1.48 -21.91 13.81
CA LEU A 163 -1.59 -22.60 15.10
C LEU A 163 -2.93 -22.29 15.78
N THR A 164 -3.50 -23.31 16.42
CA THR A 164 -4.65 -23.11 17.30
C THR A 164 -4.24 -22.29 18.52
N PRO A 165 -5.19 -21.58 19.17
CA PRO A 165 -4.90 -20.86 20.41
C PRO A 165 -4.30 -21.73 21.52
N ASP A 166 -4.63 -23.02 21.54
CA ASP A 166 -4.06 -23.96 22.52
C ASP A 166 -2.61 -24.31 22.23
N ALA A 167 -2.30 -24.64 20.98
CA ALA A 167 -0.92 -24.91 20.54
C ALA A 167 0.00 -23.71 20.79
N LEU A 168 -0.49 -22.48 20.56
CA LEU A 168 0.22 -21.26 20.90
C LEU A 168 0.51 -21.15 22.42
N ARG A 169 -0.46 -21.46 23.28
CA ARG A 169 -0.26 -21.45 24.74
C ARG A 169 0.75 -22.49 25.21
N ARG A 170 0.79 -23.66 24.55
CA ARG A 170 1.76 -24.73 24.83
C ARG A 170 3.15 -24.44 24.26
N GLY A 171 3.31 -23.39 23.47
CA GLY A 171 4.59 -23.04 22.84
C GLY A 171 5.04 -24.07 21.80
N VAL A 172 4.09 -24.65 21.05
CA VAL A 172 4.40 -25.61 19.98
C VAL A 172 5.28 -24.93 18.94
N ASP A 173 6.41 -25.56 18.60
CA ASP A 173 7.21 -25.19 17.43
C ASP A 173 6.48 -25.66 16.16
N PRO A 174 5.94 -24.75 15.32
CA PRO A 174 5.12 -25.10 14.17
C PRO A 174 5.86 -25.88 13.08
N PHE A 175 7.20 -25.87 13.09
CA PHE A 175 8.05 -26.60 12.14
C PHE A 175 8.83 -27.75 12.79
N GLY A 176 8.62 -27.98 14.09
CA GLY A 176 9.27 -29.03 14.86
C GLY A 176 8.62 -30.40 14.66
N ALA A 177 9.39 -31.47 14.93
CA ALA A 177 8.92 -32.86 14.82
C ALA A 177 7.81 -33.23 15.84
N THR A 178 7.59 -32.40 16.85
CA THR A 178 6.59 -32.60 17.90
C THR A 178 5.21 -32.00 17.57
N ALA A 179 5.10 -31.21 16.49
CA ALA A 179 3.86 -30.58 16.11
C ALA A 179 2.88 -31.60 15.51
N ALA A 180 1.73 -31.79 16.16
CA ALA A 180 0.69 -32.69 15.70
C ALA A 180 -0.26 -31.98 14.71
N PRO A 181 -0.94 -32.69 13.80
CA PRO A 181 -1.94 -32.09 12.91
C PRO A 181 -3.05 -31.32 13.66
N ALA A 182 -3.41 -31.75 14.87
CA ALA A 182 -4.41 -31.08 15.71
C ALA A 182 -3.95 -29.73 16.30
N ASP A 183 -2.65 -29.42 16.23
CA ASP A 183 -2.12 -28.13 16.70
C ASP A 183 -2.43 -26.98 15.73
N PHE A 184 -2.92 -27.27 14.53
CA PHE A 184 -3.15 -26.29 13.46
C PHE A 184 -4.64 -26.19 13.09
N LEU A 185 -5.07 -25.01 12.64
CA LEU A 185 -6.35 -24.84 11.98
C LEU A 185 -6.40 -25.67 10.70
N PRO A 186 -7.44 -26.48 10.46
CA PRO A 186 -7.55 -27.29 9.25
C PRO A 186 -7.42 -26.46 7.98
N TYR A 187 -6.72 -27.00 6.97
CA TYR A 187 -6.50 -26.32 5.70
C TYR A 187 -7.79 -25.78 5.07
N GLU A 188 -8.85 -26.60 5.03
CA GLU A 188 -10.15 -26.20 4.47
C GLU A 188 -10.74 -24.94 5.13
N GLN A 189 -10.47 -24.72 6.42
CA GLN A 189 -10.94 -23.53 7.13
C GLN A 189 -10.09 -22.29 6.81
N ALA A 190 -8.79 -22.47 6.54
CA ALA A 190 -7.86 -21.39 6.22
C ALA A 190 -7.84 -21.03 4.73
N ARG A 191 -8.23 -21.98 3.87
CA ARG A 191 -8.09 -21.95 2.41
C ARG A 191 -8.62 -20.67 1.77
N GLU A 192 -9.87 -20.30 2.05
CA GLU A 192 -10.50 -19.11 1.45
C GLU A 192 -9.82 -17.81 1.87
N GLY A 193 -9.46 -17.70 3.15
CA GLY A 193 -8.77 -16.53 3.70
C GLY A 193 -7.38 -16.35 3.06
N ILE A 194 -6.64 -17.45 2.90
CA ILE A 194 -5.33 -17.44 2.22
C ILE A 194 -5.50 -17.06 0.75
N ALA A 195 -6.44 -17.68 0.04
CA ALA A 195 -6.69 -17.38 -1.37
C ALA A 195 -7.03 -15.90 -1.57
N HIS A 196 -7.84 -15.33 -0.67
CA HIS A 196 -8.15 -13.90 -0.66
C HIS A 196 -6.91 -13.02 -0.41
N GLU A 197 -6.09 -13.33 0.60
CA GLU A 197 -4.85 -12.60 0.90
C GLU A 197 -3.87 -12.62 -0.28
N LEU A 198 -3.68 -13.79 -0.90
CA LEU A 198 -2.83 -13.96 -2.07
C LEU A 198 -3.36 -13.20 -3.29
N ARG A 199 -4.67 -13.26 -3.54
CA ARG A 199 -5.32 -12.53 -4.62
C ARG A 199 -5.13 -11.02 -4.48
N GLN A 200 -5.36 -10.49 -3.28
CA GLN A 200 -5.12 -9.07 -2.99
C GLN A 200 -3.65 -8.69 -3.15
N ALA A 201 -2.72 -9.55 -2.72
CA ALA A 201 -1.29 -9.29 -2.89
C ALA A 201 -0.88 -9.24 -4.38
N LEU A 202 -1.42 -10.15 -5.20
CA LEU A 202 -1.20 -10.15 -6.65
C LEU A 202 -1.84 -8.94 -7.32
N GLY A 203 -3.08 -8.59 -6.95
CA GLY A 203 -3.77 -7.42 -7.49
C GLY A 203 -3.06 -6.11 -7.16
N ARG A 204 -2.54 -5.97 -5.94
CA ARG A 204 -1.68 -4.83 -5.57
C ARG A 204 -0.41 -4.77 -6.44
N ARG A 205 0.25 -5.90 -6.69
CA ARG A 205 1.43 -5.95 -7.59
C ARG A 205 1.06 -5.56 -9.01
N ALA A 206 -0.06 -6.06 -9.53
CA ALA A 206 -0.59 -5.70 -10.85
C ALA A 206 -0.89 -4.19 -10.93
N PHE A 207 -1.51 -3.62 -9.89
CA PHE A 207 -1.76 -2.18 -9.81
C PHE A 207 -0.46 -1.36 -9.82
N PHE A 208 0.57 -1.76 -9.07
CA PHE A 208 1.87 -1.08 -9.10
C PHE A 208 2.52 -1.16 -10.48
N GLY A 209 2.54 -2.33 -11.12
CA GLY A 209 3.09 -2.48 -12.47
C GLY A 209 2.31 -1.68 -13.52
N TRP A 210 0.98 -1.66 -13.42
CA TRP A 210 0.13 -0.81 -14.25
C TRP A 210 0.44 0.68 -14.05
N LEU A 211 0.53 1.15 -12.80
CA LEU A 211 0.74 2.55 -12.49
C LEU A 211 2.12 3.03 -12.99
N ASP A 212 3.14 2.20 -12.82
CA ASP A 212 4.48 2.47 -13.32
C ASP A 212 4.46 2.67 -14.85
N GLN A 213 3.85 1.73 -15.58
CA GLN A 213 3.67 1.85 -17.02
C GLN A 213 2.82 3.07 -17.41
N ALA A 214 1.73 3.33 -16.71
CA ALA A 214 0.81 4.43 -17.02
C ALA A 214 1.47 5.80 -16.85
N ARG A 215 2.41 5.94 -15.91
CA ARG A 215 3.16 7.17 -15.66
C ARG A 215 4.17 7.52 -16.75
N THR A 216 4.60 6.56 -17.56
CA THR A 216 5.56 6.81 -18.65
C THR A 216 5.03 7.80 -19.70
N GLY A 217 3.70 7.95 -19.82
CA GLY A 217 3.05 8.88 -20.74
C GLY A 217 2.63 10.21 -20.10
N VAL A 218 3.18 10.57 -18.94
CA VAL A 218 2.85 11.80 -18.21
C VAL A 218 3.99 12.81 -18.34
N GLU A 219 3.66 14.02 -18.76
CA GLU A 219 4.58 15.15 -18.77
C GLU A 219 4.24 16.08 -17.62
N TYR A 220 5.20 16.38 -16.75
CA TYR A 220 4.98 17.26 -15.59
C TYR A 220 5.42 18.68 -15.90
N ALA A 221 4.65 19.66 -15.43
CA ALA A 221 5.07 21.05 -15.47
C ALA A 221 6.21 21.30 -14.46
N PRO A 222 7.08 22.30 -14.69
CA PRO A 222 8.13 22.65 -13.75
C PRO A 222 7.61 22.87 -12.32
N GLY A 223 8.21 22.20 -11.34
CA GLY A 223 7.81 22.25 -9.92
C GLY A 223 6.70 21.28 -9.53
N HIS A 224 6.22 20.45 -10.45
CA HIS A 224 5.17 19.44 -10.24
C HIS A 224 5.66 18.00 -10.45
N GLU A 225 6.96 17.83 -10.67
CA GLU A 225 7.59 16.54 -10.90
C GLU A 225 7.62 15.67 -9.64
N HIS A 226 8.23 14.49 -9.73
CA HIS A 226 8.24 13.55 -8.62
C HIS A 226 9.04 14.11 -7.42
N PRO A 227 8.51 14.05 -6.17
CA PRO A 227 9.19 14.53 -4.96
C PRO A 227 10.63 14.03 -4.76
N GLY A 228 10.89 12.80 -5.19
CA GLY A 228 12.19 12.12 -5.12
C GLY A 228 13.06 12.23 -6.38
N ASP A 229 12.71 13.10 -7.35
CA ASP A 229 13.53 13.30 -8.55
C ASP A 229 14.88 13.96 -8.17
N PRO A 230 16.02 13.31 -8.45
CA PRO A 230 17.34 13.79 -8.05
C PRO A 230 17.75 15.11 -8.73
N SER A 231 17.08 15.50 -9.82
CA SER A 231 17.32 16.80 -10.49
C SER A 231 16.92 18.00 -9.65
N HIS A 232 16.11 17.79 -8.60
CA HIS A 232 15.66 18.87 -7.73
C HIS A 232 16.63 19.13 -6.58
N PRO A 233 16.98 20.40 -6.29
CA PRO A 233 17.89 20.73 -5.17
C PRO A 233 17.27 20.38 -3.81
N ASP A 234 15.97 20.13 -3.78
CA ASP A 234 15.22 19.74 -2.60
C ASP A 234 14.70 18.30 -2.61
N HIS A 235 15.26 17.42 -3.44
CA HIS A 235 15.00 15.98 -3.29
C HIS A 235 15.44 15.52 -1.89
N GLU A 236 14.59 14.76 -1.19
CA GLU A 236 14.96 14.15 0.09
C GLU A 236 15.49 12.74 -0.18
N HIS A 237 16.81 12.62 -0.40
CA HIS A 237 17.53 11.38 -0.11
C HIS A 237 17.88 11.39 1.37
N ARG A 238 17.01 10.84 2.21
CA ARG A 238 17.38 10.50 3.58
C ARG A 238 17.73 9.02 3.63
N HIS A 239 19.02 8.72 3.76
CA HIS A 239 19.54 7.39 4.08
C HIS A 239 19.21 6.99 5.52
#